data_AF-A0A1Y1NHF4-F1
#
_entry.id   AF-A0A1Y1NHF4-F1
#
_cell.length_a   1.000
_cell.length_b   1.000
_cell.length_c   1.000
_cell.angle_alpha   90.00
_cell.angle_beta   90.00
_cell.angle_gamma   90.00
#
_symmetry.space_group_name_H-M   'P 1'
#
loop_
_entity.id
_entity.type
_entity.pdbx_description
1 polymer ?
#
loop_
_entity_poly.entity_id
_entity_poly.type
_entity_poly.pdbx_seq_one_letter_code
_entity_poly.pdbx_strand_id
1 'polypeptide(L)'
;MSTENVAMQEFPKWKPKTAKVEMGDQDYDPHSHRNVAHPTTNTDTLIHLLKGSLGTGILAMPEAFKNAGMVNGFIFTILIGILCTYELHMLVQAQYILCKRMRVPLLTYPESMKAALLSGPKFLHPFANLSPYLVDAFLILYQLGICCVYVMFVAANLKELCDVYRSKPMAIELYTLILLAPFVLILSVPNLKWLSPFSLVSNLMTFACFGIVLYYIFSDIQPIEDRPLVGTLYKFPLFFGTTLFALEAVGVVIALENNMKTPKSFGGSFGVLNVAMFFIVLSYVGIGLFGYWRYGNGTKSSITLNLPPDHILSKVVQGLYSLAIFISYGLQGFVPINIMWNTYLAHYFINFKRPWLYWRCLFQCLDISFHCSAPFAYRLLALRFPL
;
A
#
# COMPACT_ATOMS: atom_id res chain seq x y z
N MET A 1 -24.53 30.79 0.83
CA MET A 1 -24.33 29.83 -0.28
C MET A 1 -23.91 28.53 0.37
N SER A 2 -24.78 27.52 0.29
CA SER A 2 -24.86 26.36 1.18
C SER A 2 -23.61 25.48 1.17
N THR A 3 -23.03 25.29 2.35
CA THR A 3 -22.07 24.24 2.67
C THR A 3 -22.75 22.88 2.53
N GLU A 4 -22.62 22.26 1.36
CA GLU A 4 -22.92 20.84 1.18
C GLU A 4 -21.84 20.03 1.93
N ASN A 5 -22.19 19.61 3.14
CA ASN A 5 -21.51 18.54 3.85
C ASN A 5 -21.52 17.31 2.95
N VAL A 6 -20.41 17.06 2.27
CA VAL A 6 -20.11 15.73 1.75
C VAL A 6 -19.98 14.84 2.97
N ALA A 7 -21.09 14.22 3.37
CA ALA A 7 -21.11 13.13 4.30
C ALA A 7 -20.27 12.00 3.69
N MET A 8 -18.97 11.99 3.99
CA MET A 8 -18.30 10.70 4.13
C MET A 8 -19.07 10.00 5.22
N GLN A 9 -19.56 8.82 4.89
CA GLN A 9 -20.33 7.97 5.76
C GLN A 9 -19.57 7.83 7.09
N GLU A 10 -19.98 8.60 8.10
CA GLU A 10 -19.57 8.35 9.48
C GLU A 10 -20.14 6.98 9.79
N PHE A 11 -19.30 5.95 9.69
CA PHE A 11 -19.67 4.63 10.12
C PHE A 11 -20.06 4.78 11.60
N PRO A 12 -21.29 4.40 11.99
CA PRO A 12 -21.70 4.53 13.38
C PRO A 12 -20.69 3.78 14.22
N LYS A 13 -19.90 4.50 15.05
CA LYS A 13 -18.90 3.90 15.94
C LYS A 13 -19.60 2.79 16.70
N TRP A 14 -19.18 1.55 16.51
CA TRP A 14 -19.76 0.43 17.21
C TRP A 14 -19.47 0.62 18.70
N LYS A 15 -20.49 1.03 19.46
CA LYS A 15 -20.43 1.03 20.91
C LYS A 15 -20.67 -0.41 21.34
N PRO A 16 -19.75 -1.05 22.08
CA PRO A 16 -20.04 -2.33 22.70
C PRO A 16 -21.16 -2.06 23.71
N LYS A 17 -22.42 -2.16 23.29
CA LYS A 17 -23.46 -2.56 24.21
C LYS A 17 -22.99 -3.88 24.78
N THR A 18 -23.23 -4.10 26.05
CA THR A 18 -23.17 -5.39 26.73
C THR A 18 -24.12 -6.37 26.03
N ALA A 19 -23.84 -6.67 24.77
CA ALA A 19 -24.60 -7.55 23.94
C ALA A 19 -24.07 -8.92 24.29
N LYS A 20 -24.85 -9.64 25.10
CA LYS A 20 -24.93 -11.09 24.90
C LYS A 20 -25.08 -11.27 23.39
N VAL A 21 -24.14 -11.99 22.78
CA VAL A 21 -24.23 -12.39 21.37
C VAL A 21 -25.45 -13.32 21.30
N GLU A 22 -26.63 -12.73 21.15
CA GLU A 22 -27.87 -13.46 20.99
C GLU A 22 -27.84 -14.08 19.59
N MET A 23 -27.78 -15.41 19.53
CA MET A 23 -27.88 -16.19 18.30
C MET A 23 -29.27 -16.01 17.70
N GLY A 24 -29.48 -14.91 16.99
CA GLY A 24 -30.69 -14.68 16.21
C GLY A 24 -30.65 -15.40 14.86
N ASP A 25 -31.82 -15.81 14.37
CA ASP A 25 -32.12 -16.54 13.13
C ASP A 25 -31.16 -16.39 11.93
N GLN A 26 -31.01 -17.48 11.17
CA GLN A 26 -30.00 -17.72 10.13
C GLN A 26 -30.07 -16.82 8.88
N ASP A 27 -31.06 -15.93 8.75
CA ASP A 27 -31.42 -15.25 7.49
C ASP A 27 -30.89 -13.80 7.33
N TYR A 28 -30.09 -13.29 8.28
CA TYR A 28 -29.48 -11.96 8.12
C TYR A 28 -28.32 -11.99 7.12
N ASP A 29 -28.44 -11.24 6.02
CA ASP A 29 -27.35 -10.99 5.06
C ASP A 29 -26.77 -9.58 5.25
N PRO A 30 -25.56 -9.43 5.80
CA PRO A 30 -24.92 -8.12 5.98
C PRO A 30 -24.83 -7.30 4.69
N HIS A 31 -24.61 -7.95 3.55
CA HIS A 31 -24.39 -7.26 2.27
C HIS A 31 -25.64 -6.52 1.76
N SER A 32 -26.85 -7.03 2.05
CA SER A 32 -28.09 -6.36 1.64
C SER A 32 -28.44 -5.15 2.51
N HIS A 33 -27.82 -5.03 3.69
CA HIS A 33 -28.08 -3.95 4.64
C HIS A 33 -27.00 -2.85 4.62
N ARG A 34 -26.04 -2.92 3.69
CA ARG A 34 -25.04 -1.86 3.47
C ARG A 34 -25.66 -0.70 2.68
N ASN A 35 -25.51 0.53 3.17
CA ASN A 35 -25.90 1.73 2.45
C ASN A 35 -24.65 2.43 1.91
N VAL A 36 -24.28 2.21 0.65
CA VAL A 36 -23.07 2.79 0.05
C VAL A 36 -23.47 3.96 -0.85
N ALA A 37 -23.05 5.18 -0.53
CA ALA A 37 -23.45 6.38 -1.25
C ALA A 37 -23.00 6.39 -2.73
N HIS A 38 -21.79 5.86 -3.00
CA HIS A 38 -21.20 5.78 -4.34
C HIS A 38 -20.55 4.40 -4.53
N PRO A 39 -21.34 3.37 -4.88
CA PRO A 39 -20.82 2.01 -5.01
C PRO A 39 -19.94 1.86 -6.26
N THR A 40 -18.84 1.12 -6.12
CA THR A 40 -17.92 0.79 -7.22
C THR A 40 -18.38 -0.45 -7.98
N THR A 41 -18.18 -0.47 -9.30
CA THR A 41 -18.44 -1.67 -10.11
C THR A 41 -17.32 -2.70 -9.93
N ASN A 42 -17.56 -3.96 -10.28
CA ASN A 42 -16.53 -5.01 -10.19
C ASN A 42 -15.25 -4.66 -10.97
N THR A 43 -15.39 -4.02 -12.14
CA THR A 43 -14.26 -3.58 -12.95
C THR A 43 -13.52 -2.42 -12.30
N ASP A 44 -14.25 -1.46 -11.72
CA ASP A 44 -13.62 -0.36 -10.99
C ASP A 44 -12.84 -0.89 -9.79
N THR A 45 -13.44 -1.81 -9.03
CA THR A 45 -12.78 -2.47 -7.90
C THR A 45 -11.53 -3.23 -8.34
N LEU A 46 -11.58 -3.95 -9.46
CA LEU A 46 -10.41 -4.64 -10.02
C LEU A 46 -9.28 -3.65 -10.34
N ILE A 47 -9.59 -2.56 -11.04
CA ILE A 47 -8.62 -1.52 -11.40
C ILE A 47 -8.04 -0.86 -10.14
N HIS A 48 -8.87 -0.61 -9.13
CA HIS A 48 -8.42 -0.05 -7.86
C HIS A 48 -7.56 -1.02 -7.05
N LEU A 49 -7.83 -2.33 -7.07
CA LEU A 49 -6.97 -3.35 -6.45
C LEU A 49 -5.60 -3.42 -7.12
N LEU A 50 -5.60 -3.44 -8.47
CA LEU A 50 -4.37 -3.40 -9.26
C LEU A 50 -3.55 -2.15 -8.92
N LYS A 51 -4.18 -0.97 -8.94
CA LYS A 51 -3.53 0.29 -8.55
C LYS A 51 -2.99 0.24 -7.11
N GLY A 52 -3.81 -0.22 -6.16
CA GLY A 52 -3.47 -0.22 -4.73
C GLY A 52 -2.24 -1.08 -4.42
N SER A 53 -2.00 -2.10 -5.25
CA SER A 53 -0.88 -3.03 -5.12
C SER A 53 0.32 -2.60 -5.96
N LEU A 54 0.10 -2.20 -7.23
CA LEU A 54 1.14 -1.82 -8.21
C LEU A 54 1.74 -0.42 -7.95
N GLY A 55 2.33 -0.24 -6.77
CA GLY A 55 3.05 0.97 -6.37
C GLY A 55 4.54 0.93 -6.74
N THR A 56 5.41 1.31 -5.81
CA THR A 56 6.88 1.21 -5.96
C THR A 56 7.40 -0.21 -5.74
N GLY A 57 6.65 -1.08 -5.04
CA GLY A 57 7.10 -2.43 -4.69
C GLY A 57 7.41 -3.31 -5.89
N ILE A 58 6.62 -3.23 -6.97
CA ILE A 58 6.87 -4.00 -8.19
C ILE A 58 8.19 -3.61 -8.87
N LEU A 59 8.61 -2.35 -8.76
CA LEU A 59 9.88 -1.87 -9.32
C LEU A 59 11.11 -2.36 -8.53
N ALA A 60 10.92 -2.77 -7.28
CA ALA A 60 11.95 -3.35 -6.41
C ALA A 60 12.05 -4.89 -6.54
N MET A 61 11.10 -5.55 -7.20
CA MET A 61 11.13 -7.01 -7.38
C MET A 61 12.40 -7.56 -8.03
N PRO A 62 13.04 -6.89 -9.01
CA PRO A 62 14.31 -7.37 -9.55
C PRO A 62 15.40 -7.48 -8.48
N GLU A 63 15.44 -6.56 -7.52
CA GLU A 63 16.38 -6.62 -6.39
C GLU A 63 16.01 -7.79 -5.45
N ALA A 64 14.72 -8.02 -5.24
CA ALA A 64 14.27 -9.19 -4.48
C ALA A 64 14.76 -10.49 -5.14
N PHE A 65 14.60 -10.63 -6.46
CA PHE A 65 15.09 -11.79 -7.22
C PHE A 65 16.61 -11.91 -7.21
N LYS A 66 17.34 -10.79 -7.17
CA LYS A 66 18.79 -10.77 -6.94
C LYS A 66 19.18 -11.37 -5.58
N ASN A 67 18.36 -11.17 -4.56
CA ASN A 67 18.61 -11.70 -3.22
C ASN A 67 18.23 -13.18 -3.07
N ALA A 68 17.17 -13.63 -3.72
CA ALA A 68 16.70 -15.02 -3.62
C ALA A 68 17.25 -15.97 -4.70
N GLY A 69 17.72 -15.46 -5.84
CA GLY A 69 17.99 -16.25 -7.05
C GLY A 69 16.76 -16.43 -7.92
N MET A 70 16.93 -16.76 -9.20
CA MET A 70 15.83 -16.78 -10.17
C MET A 70 14.75 -17.83 -9.86
N VAL A 71 15.15 -19.05 -9.54
CA VAL A 71 14.22 -20.17 -9.31
C VAL A 71 13.49 -20.00 -7.98
N ASN A 72 14.23 -19.70 -6.91
CA ASN A 72 13.64 -19.43 -5.61
C ASN A 72 12.73 -18.19 -5.67
N GLY A 73 13.18 -17.11 -6.31
CA GLY A 73 12.39 -15.90 -6.50
C GLY A 73 11.06 -16.20 -7.19
N PHE A 74 11.09 -16.98 -8.27
CA PHE A 74 9.89 -17.41 -8.99
C PHE A 74 8.94 -18.24 -8.11
N ILE A 75 9.43 -19.33 -7.51
CA ILE A 75 8.62 -20.25 -6.70
C ILE A 75 8.05 -19.54 -5.47
N PHE A 76 8.89 -18.86 -4.69
CA PHE A 76 8.45 -18.23 -3.45
C PHE A 76 7.59 -16.99 -3.70
N THR A 77 7.77 -16.24 -4.78
CA THR A 77 6.84 -15.13 -5.11
C THR A 77 5.43 -15.67 -5.37
N ILE A 78 5.30 -16.79 -6.08
CA ILE A 78 3.99 -17.43 -6.31
C ILE A 78 3.41 -17.95 -4.99
N LEU A 79 4.21 -18.62 -4.15
CA LEU A 79 3.76 -19.13 -2.86
C LEU A 79 3.30 -18.01 -1.92
N ILE A 80 4.07 -16.92 -1.82
CA ILE A 80 3.69 -15.74 -1.03
C ILE A 80 2.42 -15.11 -1.60
N GLY A 81 2.29 -15.00 -2.92
CA GLY A 81 1.08 -14.51 -3.57
C GLY A 81 -0.18 -15.34 -3.25
N ILE A 82 -0.05 -16.68 -3.26
CA ILE A 82 -1.14 -17.59 -2.84
C ILE A 82 -1.49 -17.38 -1.37
N LEU A 83 -0.48 -17.28 -0.50
CA LEU A 83 -0.65 -17.07 0.93
C LEU A 83 -1.35 -15.73 1.22
N CYS A 84 -0.87 -14.62 0.64
CA CYS A 84 -1.52 -13.30 0.75
C CYS A 84 -2.97 -13.35 0.25
N THR A 85 -3.22 -13.99 -0.89
CA THR A 85 -4.58 -14.14 -1.42
C THR A 85 -5.49 -14.90 -0.45
N TYR A 86 -4.98 -16.00 0.12
CA TYR A 86 -5.71 -16.80 1.10
C TYR A 86 -6.01 -16.01 2.38
N GLU A 87 -5.04 -15.26 2.91
CA GLU A 87 -5.21 -14.43 4.09
C GLU A 87 -6.26 -13.33 3.88
N LEU A 88 -6.29 -12.71 2.70
CA LEU A 88 -7.31 -11.71 2.34
C LEU A 88 -8.72 -12.32 2.26
N HIS A 89 -8.86 -13.53 1.70
CA HIS A 89 -10.16 -14.25 1.71
C HIS A 89 -10.59 -14.59 3.13
N MET A 90 -9.67 -15.16 3.92
CA MET A 90 -9.90 -15.50 5.33
C MET A 90 -10.39 -14.27 6.11
N LEU A 91 -9.75 -13.13 5.89
CA LEU A 91 -10.12 -11.88 6.54
C LEU A 91 -11.53 -11.41 6.16
N VAL A 92 -11.84 -11.33 4.87
CA VAL A 92 -13.16 -10.90 4.39
C VAL A 92 -14.26 -11.85 4.84
N GLN A 93 -14.04 -13.17 4.78
CA GLN A 93 -14.99 -14.17 5.25
C GLN A 93 -15.22 -14.07 6.76
N ALA A 94 -14.17 -13.88 7.56
CA ALA A 94 -14.28 -13.70 8.99
C ALA A 94 -15.11 -12.44 9.32
N GLN A 95 -14.83 -11.31 8.65
CA GLN A 95 -15.61 -10.08 8.79
C GLN A 95 -17.08 -10.29 8.43
N TYR A 96 -17.37 -11.00 7.34
CA TYR A 96 -18.73 -11.33 6.94
C TYR A 96 -19.47 -12.16 8.00
N ILE A 97 -18.85 -13.23 8.50
CA ILE A 97 -19.42 -14.10 9.55
C ILE A 97 -19.70 -13.30 10.82
N LEU A 98 -18.79 -12.42 11.23
CA LEU A 98 -18.98 -11.55 12.39
C LEU A 98 -20.10 -10.54 12.19
N CYS A 99 -20.14 -9.87 11.04
CA CYS A 99 -21.23 -8.96 10.69
C CYS A 99 -22.58 -9.67 10.76
N LYS A 100 -22.64 -10.93 10.28
CA LYS A 100 -23.84 -11.77 10.35
C LYS A 100 -24.25 -12.09 11.79
N ARG A 101 -23.32 -12.54 12.63
CA ARG A 101 -23.57 -12.86 14.04
C ARG A 101 -24.00 -11.65 14.87
N MET A 102 -23.41 -10.50 14.60
CA MET A 102 -23.66 -9.25 15.32
C MET A 102 -24.85 -8.45 14.76
N ARG A 103 -25.44 -8.90 13.64
CA ARG A 103 -26.50 -8.19 12.90
C ARG A 103 -26.15 -6.74 12.58
N VAL A 104 -24.92 -6.51 12.13
CA VAL A 104 -24.44 -5.21 11.66
C VAL A 104 -24.06 -5.31 10.18
N PRO A 105 -24.29 -4.25 9.38
CA PRO A 105 -24.03 -4.29 7.95
C PRO A 105 -22.53 -4.25 7.61
N LEU A 106 -21.73 -3.66 8.51
CA LEU A 106 -20.30 -3.43 8.31
C LEU A 106 -19.58 -3.34 9.66
N LEU A 107 -18.37 -3.88 9.72
CA LEU A 107 -17.41 -3.66 10.80
C LEU A 107 -16.10 -3.16 10.19
N THR A 108 -15.48 -2.17 10.80
CA THR A 108 -14.10 -1.79 10.45
C THR A 108 -13.12 -2.90 10.84
N TYR A 109 -11.90 -2.90 10.30
CA TYR A 109 -10.92 -3.93 10.64
C TYR A 109 -10.59 -4.00 12.15
N PRO A 110 -10.37 -2.88 12.87
CA PRO A 110 -10.16 -2.88 14.31
C PRO A 110 -11.37 -3.40 15.11
N GLU A 111 -12.59 -3.01 14.72
CA GLU A 111 -13.82 -3.48 15.35
C GLU A 111 -14.04 -4.98 15.11
N SER A 112 -13.72 -5.45 13.91
CA SER A 112 -13.79 -6.87 13.56
C SER A 112 -12.88 -7.71 14.43
N MET A 113 -11.65 -7.26 14.67
CA MET A 113 -10.71 -7.95 15.56
C MET A 113 -11.23 -8.03 17.00
N LYS A 114 -11.77 -6.92 17.53
CA LYS A 114 -12.37 -6.91 18.86
C LYS A 114 -13.57 -7.84 18.97
N ALA A 115 -14.48 -7.77 18.00
CA ALA A 115 -15.65 -8.65 17.96
C ALA A 115 -15.25 -10.13 17.82
N ALA A 116 -14.17 -10.44 17.11
CA ALA A 116 -13.66 -11.80 16.96
C ALA A 116 -13.17 -12.36 18.29
N LEU A 117 -12.38 -11.57 19.04
CA LEU A 117 -11.87 -11.98 20.35
C LEU A 117 -12.99 -12.14 21.39
N LEU A 118 -14.00 -11.25 21.39
CA LEU A 118 -15.17 -11.37 22.28
C LEU A 118 -16.07 -12.56 21.92
N SER A 119 -16.13 -12.93 20.64
CA SER A 119 -16.87 -14.11 20.18
C SER A 119 -16.10 -15.42 20.37
N GLY A 120 -14.79 -15.32 20.66
CA GLY A 120 -13.90 -16.46 20.87
C GLY A 120 -13.92 -17.00 22.30
N PRO A 121 -12.99 -17.92 22.62
CA PRO A 121 -12.81 -18.46 23.95
C PRO A 121 -12.63 -17.39 25.03
N LYS A 122 -13.18 -17.63 26.23
CA LYS A 122 -13.15 -16.65 27.35
C LYS A 122 -11.75 -16.16 27.72
N PHE A 123 -10.70 -16.97 27.52
CA PHE A 123 -9.32 -16.57 27.81
C PHE A 123 -8.78 -15.48 26.86
N LEU A 124 -9.40 -15.29 25.68
CA LEU A 124 -9.02 -14.25 24.71
C LEU A 124 -9.75 -12.92 24.93
N HIS A 125 -10.86 -12.93 25.67
CA HIS A 125 -11.67 -11.74 25.98
C HIS A 125 -10.88 -10.57 26.59
N PRO A 126 -9.91 -10.76 27.52
CA PRO A 126 -9.14 -9.65 28.06
C PRO A 126 -8.34 -8.90 26.98
N PHE A 127 -7.90 -9.58 25.91
CA PHE A 127 -7.16 -8.95 24.81
C PHE A 127 -8.07 -8.14 23.87
N ALA A 128 -9.40 -8.34 23.92
CA ALA A 128 -10.33 -7.69 23.00
C ALA A 128 -10.40 -6.17 23.15
N ASN A 129 -10.09 -5.63 24.34
CA ASN A 129 -10.05 -4.18 24.54
C ASN A 129 -8.76 -3.56 24.00
N LEU A 130 -7.66 -4.32 23.97
CA LEU A 130 -6.38 -3.87 23.43
C LEU A 130 -6.32 -4.00 21.90
N SER A 131 -7.04 -4.97 21.33
CA SER A 131 -6.89 -5.33 19.92
C SER A 131 -7.17 -4.22 18.90
N PRO A 132 -8.18 -3.33 19.05
CA PRO A 132 -8.38 -2.25 18.08
C PRO A 132 -7.18 -1.31 18.01
N TYR A 133 -6.60 -0.99 19.17
CA TYR A 133 -5.43 -0.12 19.27
C TYR A 133 -4.21 -0.75 18.59
N LEU A 134 -4.02 -2.07 18.73
CA LEU A 134 -2.96 -2.79 18.06
C LEU A 134 -3.15 -2.79 16.54
N VAL A 135 -4.35 -3.08 16.05
CA VAL A 135 -4.66 -3.07 14.61
C VAL A 135 -4.43 -1.69 14.02
N ASP A 136 -4.95 -0.63 14.66
CA ASP A 136 -4.73 0.75 14.22
C ASP A 136 -3.23 1.11 14.22
N ALA A 137 -2.48 0.72 15.26
CA ALA A 137 -1.04 0.98 15.33
C ALA A 137 -0.28 0.30 14.19
N PHE A 138 -0.59 -0.97 13.88
CA PHE A 138 0.03 -1.67 12.75
C PHE A 138 -0.35 -1.05 11.40
N LEU A 139 -1.62 -0.68 11.20
CA LEU A 139 -2.07 0.00 9.97
C LEU A 139 -1.39 1.36 9.78
N ILE A 140 -1.26 2.16 10.85
CA ILE A 140 -0.58 3.45 10.80
C ILE A 140 0.91 3.26 10.49
N LEU A 141 1.58 2.36 11.20
CA LEU A 141 3.01 2.08 10.99
C LEU A 141 3.27 1.57 9.57
N TYR A 142 2.43 0.66 9.07
CA TYR A 142 2.48 0.15 7.71
C TYR A 142 2.37 1.29 6.68
N GLN A 143 1.40 2.18 6.85
CA GLN A 143 1.21 3.28 5.92
C GLN A 143 2.35 4.30 5.95
N LEU A 144 2.85 4.65 7.15
CA LEU A 144 4.02 5.52 7.29
C LEU A 144 5.25 4.91 6.60
N GLY A 145 5.40 3.59 6.68
CA GLY A 145 6.42 2.84 5.93
C GLY A 145 6.29 3.01 4.42
N ILE A 146 5.08 2.86 3.85
CA ILE A 146 4.82 3.11 2.42
C ILE A 146 5.17 4.54 2.03
N CYS A 147 4.72 5.53 2.83
CA CYS A 147 5.02 6.94 2.60
C CYS A 147 6.53 7.18 2.51
N CYS A 148 7.29 6.63 3.46
CA CYS A 148 8.75 6.73 3.45
C CYS A 148 9.39 6.16 2.17
N VAL A 149 8.96 4.97 1.74
CA VAL A 149 9.48 4.35 0.51
C VAL A 149 9.15 5.20 -0.72
N TYR A 150 7.96 5.80 -0.77
CA TYR A 150 7.54 6.66 -1.88
C TYR A 150 8.39 7.92 -1.98
N VAL A 151 8.68 8.60 -0.86
CA VAL A 151 9.56 9.78 -0.84
C VAL A 151 10.96 9.41 -1.29
N MET A 152 11.53 8.32 -0.76
CA MET A 152 12.85 7.83 -1.15
C MET A 152 12.92 7.47 -2.63
N PHE A 153 11.88 6.82 -3.15
CA PHE A 153 11.78 6.49 -4.57
C PHE A 153 11.77 7.73 -5.45
N VAL A 154 10.92 8.73 -5.15
CA VAL A 154 10.84 9.98 -5.91
C VAL A 154 12.16 10.75 -5.83
N ALA A 155 12.79 10.80 -4.65
CA ALA A 155 14.09 11.44 -4.46
C ALA A 155 15.19 10.77 -5.31
N ALA A 156 15.26 9.44 -5.32
CA ALA A 156 16.26 8.70 -6.08
C ALA A 156 16.10 8.90 -7.60
N ASN A 157 14.87 8.85 -8.11
CA ASN A 157 14.60 9.06 -9.54
C ASN A 157 14.85 10.50 -9.97
N LEU A 158 14.45 11.50 -9.16
CA LEU A 158 14.75 12.90 -9.46
C LEU A 158 16.23 13.22 -9.35
N LYS A 159 16.96 12.56 -8.46
CA LYS A 159 18.42 12.66 -8.39
C LYS A 159 19.08 12.20 -9.69
N GLU A 160 18.75 11.00 -10.18
CA GLU A 160 19.25 10.50 -11.47
C GLU A 160 18.87 11.45 -12.63
N LEU A 161 17.66 12.01 -12.62
CA LEU A 161 17.20 12.94 -13.66
C LEU A 161 17.94 14.29 -13.65
N CYS A 162 18.16 14.86 -12.46
CA CYS A 162 18.69 16.21 -12.29
C CYS A 162 20.22 16.27 -12.26
N ASP A 163 20.90 15.27 -11.68
CA ASP A 163 22.36 15.29 -11.54
C ASP A 163 23.06 15.19 -12.90
N VAL A 164 22.41 14.64 -13.93
CA VAL A 164 22.92 14.64 -15.32
C VAL A 164 23.18 16.05 -15.84
N TYR A 165 22.43 17.06 -15.37
CA TYR A 165 22.57 18.45 -15.81
C TYR A 165 23.39 19.31 -14.83
N ARG A 166 23.92 18.71 -13.75
CA ARG A 166 24.58 19.44 -12.68
C ARG A 166 26.06 19.07 -12.59
N SER A 167 26.92 20.07 -12.46
CA SER A 167 28.37 19.87 -12.38
C SER A 167 28.83 19.24 -11.06
N LYS A 168 28.00 19.31 -10.00
CA LYS A 168 28.25 18.68 -8.70
C LYS A 168 27.00 17.92 -8.26
N PRO A 169 27.06 16.59 -8.10
CA PRO A 169 25.91 15.81 -7.66
C PRO A 169 25.55 16.17 -6.23
N MET A 170 24.26 16.33 -5.96
CA MET A 170 23.78 16.63 -4.60
C MET A 170 23.54 15.34 -3.82
N ALA A 171 23.68 15.40 -2.49
CA ALA A 171 23.36 14.25 -1.63
C ALA A 171 21.86 13.93 -1.72
N ILE A 172 21.49 12.64 -1.65
CA ILE A 172 20.07 12.22 -1.75
C ILE A 172 19.23 12.80 -0.62
N GLU A 173 19.84 13.03 0.54
CA GLU A 173 19.23 13.64 1.72
C GLU A 173 18.73 15.06 1.43
N LEU A 174 19.40 15.80 0.54
CA LEU A 174 18.97 17.13 0.14
C LEU A 174 17.75 17.06 -0.80
N TYR A 175 17.70 16.07 -1.70
CA TYR A 175 16.50 15.81 -2.52
C TYR A 175 15.31 15.46 -1.65
N THR A 176 15.48 14.59 -0.64
CA THR A 176 14.40 14.24 0.29
C THR A 176 13.92 15.45 1.08
N LEU A 177 14.83 16.34 1.52
CA LEU A 177 14.47 17.55 2.25
C LEU A 177 13.71 18.55 1.38
N ILE A 178 14.13 18.75 0.13
CA ILE A 178 13.43 19.64 -0.83
C ILE A 178 12.03 19.09 -1.14
N LEU A 179 11.91 17.78 -1.35
CA LEU A 179 10.65 17.12 -1.66
C LEU A 179 9.68 17.06 -0.47
N LEU A 180 10.19 17.20 0.75
CA LEU A 180 9.36 17.25 1.96
C LEU A 180 8.25 18.29 1.84
N ALA A 181 8.57 19.49 1.35
CA ALA A 181 7.59 20.57 1.19
C ALA A 181 6.42 20.20 0.26
N PRO A 182 6.61 19.76 -1.00
CA PRO A 182 5.49 19.35 -1.84
C PRO A 182 4.75 18.12 -1.31
N PHE A 183 5.42 17.15 -0.66
CA PHE A 183 4.75 16.00 -0.05
C PHE A 183 3.86 16.40 1.14
N VAL A 184 4.30 17.35 1.96
CA VAL A 184 3.49 17.94 3.04
C VAL A 184 2.28 18.70 2.47
N LEU A 185 2.46 19.41 1.36
CA LEU A 185 1.38 20.14 0.69
C LEU A 185 0.32 19.20 0.12
N ILE A 186 0.69 18.07 -0.51
CA ILE A 186 -0.30 17.12 -1.03
C ILE A 186 -1.08 16.43 0.10
N LEU A 187 -0.42 16.12 1.23
CA LEU A 187 -1.11 15.66 2.44
C LEU A 187 -1.99 16.73 3.07
N SER A 188 -1.82 17.99 2.67
CA SER A 188 -2.64 19.13 3.08
C SER A 188 -3.93 19.29 2.27
N VAL A 189 -4.25 18.39 1.33
CA VAL A 189 -5.54 18.39 0.63
C VAL A 189 -6.64 17.73 1.48
N PRO A 190 -7.72 18.44 1.88
CA PRO A 190 -8.71 17.93 2.83
C PRO A 190 -9.58 16.80 2.35
N ASN A 191 -9.82 16.77 1.05
CA ASN A 191 -10.90 16.00 0.50
C ASN A 191 -10.36 15.13 -0.63
N LEU A 192 -10.42 13.81 -0.43
CA LEU A 192 -10.02 12.81 -1.42
C LEU A 192 -10.68 13.02 -2.78
N LYS A 193 -11.87 13.65 -2.81
CA LYS A 193 -12.55 14.00 -4.07
C LYS A 193 -11.67 14.82 -5.01
N TRP A 194 -10.83 15.72 -4.47
CA TRP A 194 -9.90 16.50 -5.28
C TRP A 194 -8.74 15.66 -5.84
N LEU A 195 -8.33 14.58 -5.15
CA LEU A 195 -7.29 13.66 -5.62
C LEU A 195 -7.81 12.61 -6.61
N SER A 196 -9.12 12.34 -6.62
CA SER A 196 -9.74 11.33 -7.47
C SER A 196 -9.44 11.47 -8.98
N PRO A 197 -9.56 12.66 -9.62
CA PRO A 197 -9.22 12.79 -11.05
C PRO A 197 -7.71 12.62 -11.30
N PHE A 198 -6.86 13.12 -10.41
CA PHE A 198 -5.41 12.94 -10.50
C PHE A 198 -5.00 11.47 -10.33
N SER A 199 -5.75 10.72 -9.54
CA SER A 199 -5.56 9.27 -9.36
C SER A 199 -5.71 8.51 -10.67
N LEU A 200 -6.68 8.89 -11.52
CA LEU A 200 -6.89 8.27 -12.82
C LEU A 200 -5.72 8.58 -13.78
N VAL A 201 -5.27 9.83 -13.81
CA VAL A 201 -4.10 10.23 -14.60
C VAL A 201 -2.83 9.49 -14.13
N SER A 202 -2.63 9.41 -12.82
CA SER A 202 -1.52 8.66 -12.19
C SER A 202 -1.53 7.18 -12.59
N ASN A 203 -2.71 6.55 -12.73
CA ASN A 203 -2.81 5.17 -13.22
C ASN A 203 -2.31 5.03 -14.65
N LEU A 204 -2.77 5.89 -15.55
CA LEU A 204 -2.36 5.87 -16.96
C LEU A 204 -0.85 6.07 -17.08
N MET A 205 -0.29 7.01 -16.31
CA MET A 205 1.15 7.24 -16.23
C MET A 205 1.90 5.98 -15.77
N THR A 206 1.40 5.32 -14.73
CA THR A 206 2.01 4.11 -14.15
C THR A 206 2.02 2.95 -15.16
N PHE A 207 0.89 2.68 -15.82
CA PHE A 207 0.81 1.63 -16.85
C PHE A 207 1.68 1.95 -18.08
N ALA A 208 1.70 3.20 -18.53
CA ALA A 208 2.58 3.61 -19.64
C ALA A 208 4.06 3.40 -19.30
N CYS A 209 4.47 3.78 -18.09
CA CYS A 209 5.83 3.56 -17.63
C CYS A 209 6.18 2.08 -17.48
N PHE A 210 5.25 1.23 -17.00
CA PHE A 210 5.46 -0.22 -16.98
C PHE A 210 5.72 -0.77 -18.37
N GLY A 211 4.94 -0.35 -19.38
CA GLY A 211 5.17 -0.75 -20.77
C GLY A 211 6.59 -0.38 -21.25
N ILE A 212 7.07 0.82 -20.91
CA ILE A 212 8.43 1.26 -21.25
C ILE A 212 9.50 0.46 -20.50
N VAL A 213 9.30 0.18 -19.21
CA VAL A 213 10.23 -0.64 -18.42
C VAL A 213 10.33 -2.04 -19.02
N LEU A 214 9.21 -2.66 -19.39
CA LEU A 214 9.20 -3.95 -20.07
C LEU A 214 9.93 -3.89 -21.42
N TYR A 215 9.72 -2.82 -22.20
CA TYR A 215 10.47 -2.60 -23.44
C TYR A 215 11.99 -2.65 -23.21
N TYR A 216 12.52 -1.93 -22.22
CA TYR A 216 13.95 -1.95 -21.92
C TYR A 216 14.44 -3.30 -21.39
N ILE A 217 13.62 -4.01 -20.62
CA ILE A 217 13.96 -5.35 -20.12
C ILE A 217 14.15 -6.32 -21.30
N PHE A 218 13.25 -6.30 -22.28
CA PHE A 218 13.25 -7.25 -23.40
C PHE A 218 14.14 -6.83 -24.58
N SER A 219 14.65 -5.60 -24.62
CA SER A 219 15.43 -5.10 -25.76
C SER A 219 16.85 -5.69 -25.88
N ASP A 220 17.45 -6.15 -24.77
CA ASP A 220 18.82 -6.66 -24.75
C ASP A 220 18.99 -7.72 -23.65
N ILE A 221 18.37 -8.89 -23.83
CA ILE A 221 18.44 -9.97 -22.85
C ILE A 221 19.81 -10.66 -22.96
N GLN A 222 20.56 -10.65 -21.87
CA GLN A 222 21.86 -11.29 -21.76
C GLN A 222 21.70 -12.82 -21.56
N PRO A 223 22.71 -13.64 -21.91
CA PRO A 223 22.68 -15.09 -21.65
C PRO A 223 22.41 -15.42 -20.17
N ILE A 224 21.65 -16.49 -19.90
CA ILE A 224 21.23 -16.92 -18.55
C ILE A 224 22.42 -17.45 -17.73
N GLU A 225 23.50 -17.88 -18.39
CA GLU A 225 24.54 -18.76 -17.84
C GLU A 225 25.27 -18.21 -16.59
N ASP A 226 25.32 -16.89 -16.43
CA ASP A 226 26.00 -16.23 -15.29
C ASP A 226 25.07 -15.85 -14.12
N ARG A 227 23.81 -16.29 -14.13
CA ARG A 227 22.81 -15.86 -13.13
C ARG A 227 22.57 -16.96 -12.09
N PRO A 228 22.74 -16.69 -10.78
CA PRO A 228 22.50 -17.68 -9.75
C PRO A 228 21.02 -18.11 -9.73
N LEU A 229 20.80 -19.40 -9.97
CA LEU A 229 19.48 -20.01 -9.92
C LEU A 229 18.90 -20.00 -8.50
N VAL A 230 19.78 -20.18 -7.51
CA VAL A 230 19.48 -20.24 -6.07
C VAL A 230 20.37 -19.23 -5.36
N GLY A 231 19.76 -18.28 -4.67
CA GLY A 231 20.44 -17.27 -3.86
C GLY A 231 20.80 -17.79 -2.46
N THR A 232 21.57 -17.00 -1.74
CA THR A 232 22.02 -17.34 -0.37
C THR A 232 20.88 -17.23 0.64
N LEU A 233 20.78 -18.20 1.55
CA LEU A 233 19.76 -18.21 2.62
C LEU A 233 19.79 -16.93 3.47
N TYR A 234 20.97 -16.35 3.66
CA TYR A 234 21.15 -15.12 4.43
C TYR A 234 20.42 -13.90 3.84
N LYS A 235 20.27 -13.83 2.51
CA LYS A 235 19.58 -12.73 1.80
C LYS A 235 18.09 -13.01 1.60
N PHE A 236 17.62 -14.21 1.96
CA PHE A 236 16.22 -14.61 1.82
C PHE A 236 15.25 -13.75 2.63
N PRO A 237 15.54 -13.33 3.88
CA PRO A 237 14.65 -12.42 4.62
C PRO A 237 14.44 -11.07 3.93
N LEU A 238 15.47 -10.57 3.22
CA LEU A 238 15.35 -9.33 2.45
C LEU A 238 14.42 -9.52 1.25
N PHE A 239 14.56 -10.63 0.51
CA PHE A 239 13.60 -11.01 -0.54
C PHE A 239 12.18 -11.12 0.00
N PHE A 240 11.99 -11.88 1.08
CA PHE A 240 10.67 -12.11 1.67
C PHE A 240 10.01 -10.79 2.11
N GLY A 241 10.76 -9.90 2.77
CA GLY A 241 10.28 -8.59 3.16
C GLY A 241 9.90 -7.70 1.98
N THR A 242 10.73 -7.64 0.93
CA THR A 242 10.41 -6.88 -0.28
C THR A 242 9.19 -7.43 -1.00
N THR A 243 9.06 -8.76 -1.12
CA THR A 243 7.92 -9.40 -1.78
C THR A 243 6.62 -9.22 -1.00
N LEU A 244 6.65 -9.34 0.34
CA LEU A 244 5.48 -9.03 1.17
C LEU A 244 5.08 -7.56 1.05
N PHE A 245 6.03 -6.62 1.17
CA PHE A 245 5.76 -5.20 0.95
C PHE A 245 5.12 -4.93 -0.42
N ALA A 246 5.55 -5.67 -1.45
CA ALA A 246 5.10 -5.49 -2.82
C ALA A 246 3.67 -6.03 -3.05
N LEU A 247 3.29 -7.12 -2.39
CA LEU A 247 2.01 -7.82 -2.58
C LEU A 247 0.93 -7.42 -1.57
N GLU A 248 1.31 -6.84 -0.43
CA GLU A 248 0.38 -6.58 0.66
C GLU A 248 -0.45 -5.30 0.44
N ALA A 249 -1.78 -5.40 0.44
CA ALA A 249 -2.67 -4.25 0.26
C ALA A 249 -3.95 -4.32 1.11
N VAL A 250 -3.87 -4.90 2.32
CA VAL A 250 -5.05 -5.19 3.19
C VAL A 250 -5.99 -4.00 3.36
N GLY A 251 -5.45 -2.81 3.66
CA GLY A 251 -6.28 -1.61 3.87
C GLY A 251 -7.11 -1.24 2.64
N VAL A 252 -6.53 -1.37 1.44
CA VAL A 252 -7.21 -1.10 0.17
C VAL A 252 -8.24 -2.19 -0.13
N VAL A 253 -7.90 -3.46 0.09
CA VAL A 253 -8.79 -4.60 -0.15
C VAL A 253 -10.08 -4.47 0.66
N ILE A 254 -9.96 -4.21 1.97
CA ILE A 254 -11.13 -4.04 2.86
C ILE A 254 -11.96 -2.83 2.44
N ALA A 255 -11.30 -1.70 2.17
CA ALA A 255 -12.00 -0.49 1.75
C ALA A 255 -12.77 -0.70 0.45
N LEU A 256 -12.21 -1.45 -0.50
CA LEU A 256 -12.86 -1.74 -1.77
C LEU A 256 -14.03 -2.70 -1.60
N GLU A 257 -13.86 -3.83 -0.90
CA GLU A 257 -14.96 -4.77 -0.61
C GLU A 257 -16.17 -4.06 0.03
N ASN A 258 -15.89 -3.19 1.00
CA ASN A 258 -16.92 -2.43 1.71
C ASN A 258 -17.71 -1.48 0.79
N ASN A 259 -17.10 -0.99 -0.29
CA ASN A 259 -17.68 -0.02 -1.22
C ASN A 259 -18.16 -0.64 -2.55
N MET A 260 -18.20 -1.97 -2.68
CA MET A 260 -18.66 -2.64 -3.90
C MET A 260 -20.18 -2.61 -4.03
N LYS A 261 -20.66 -2.44 -5.27
CA LYS A 261 -22.08 -2.65 -5.62
C LYS A 261 -22.50 -4.10 -5.40
N THR A 262 -21.62 -5.05 -5.69
CA THR A 262 -21.85 -6.50 -5.61
C THR A 262 -20.76 -7.17 -4.79
N PRO A 263 -20.77 -7.04 -3.46
CA PRO A 263 -19.71 -7.59 -2.60
C PRO A 263 -19.64 -9.13 -2.63
N LYS A 264 -20.75 -9.81 -2.91
CA LYS A 264 -20.78 -11.28 -3.09
C LYS A 264 -19.88 -11.79 -4.22
N SER A 265 -19.59 -10.96 -5.24
CA SER A 265 -18.67 -11.33 -6.33
C SER A 265 -17.20 -11.06 -6.00
N PHE A 266 -16.86 -10.56 -4.81
CA PHE A 266 -15.48 -10.28 -4.42
C PHE A 266 -14.65 -11.55 -4.22
N GLY A 267 -15.17 -12.48 -3.40
CA GLY A 267 -14.44 -13.65 -2.90
C GLY A 267 -14.64 -14.97 -3.65
N GLY A 268 -15.40 -15.00 -4.74
CA GLY A 268 -15.62 -16.25 -5.50
C GLY A 268 -14.33 -16.82 -6.14
N SER A 269 -14.36 -18.05 -6.67
CA SER A 269 -13.21 -18.68 -7.34
C SER A 269 -12.67 -17.84 -8.52
N PHE A 270 -13.56 -17.20 -9.28
CA PHE A 270 -13.25 -16.17 -10.27
C PHE A 270 -13.72 -14.77 -9.81
N GLY A 271 -13.76 -14.58 -8.49
CA GLY A 271 -14.12 -13.31 -7.88
C GLY A 271 -13.09 -12.23 -8.15
N VAL A 272 -13.50 -10.98 -7.95
CA VAL A 272 -12.67 -9.79 -8.25
C VAL A 272 -11.31 -9.86 -7.56
N LEU A 273 -11.25 -10.38 -6.32
CA LEU A 273 -10.00 -10.53 -5.59
C LEU A 273 -9.04 -11.52 -6.27
N ASN A 274 -9.50 -12.71 -6.67
CA ASN A 274 -8.65 -13.72 -7.31
C ASN A 274 -8.13 -13.26 -8.66
N VAL A 275 -8.99 -12.62 -9.46
CA VAL A 275 -8.58 -12.06 -10.75
C VAL A 275 -7.54 -10.97 -10.55
N ALA A 276 -7.74 -10.05 -9.59
CA ALA A 276 -6.74 -9.02 -9.26
C ALA A 276 -5.42 -9.66 -8.84
N MET A 277 -5.44 -10.56 -7.85
CA MET A 277 -4.25 -11.19 -7.30
C MET A 277 -3.47 -11.99 -8.35
N PHE A 278 -4.16 -12.66 -9.28
CA PHE A 278 -3.50 -13.33 -10.40
C PHE A 278 -2.69 -12.36 -11.27
N PHE A 279 -3.29 -11.24 -11.71
CA PHE A 279 -2.60 -10.24 -12.52
C PHE A 279 -1.49 -9.52 -11.76
N ILE A 280 -1.72 -9.25 -10.47
CA ILE A 280 -0.73 -8.71 -9.53
C ILE A 280 0.47 -9.65 -9.54
N VAL A 281 0.33 -10.88 -9.01
CA VAL A 281 1.42 -11.85 -8.88
C VAL A 281 2.14 -12.11 -10.20
N LEU A 282 1.40 -12.26 -11.30
CA LEU A 282 1.99 -12.41 -12.64
C LEU A 282 2.90 -11.23 -13.01
N SER A 283 2.47 -10.00 -12.72
CA SER A 283 3.26 -8.79 -12.97
C SER A 283 4.51 -8.71 -12.08
N TYR A 284 4.42 -9.04 -10.79
CA TYR A 284 5.60 -9.06 -9.89
C TYR A 284 6.60 -10.13 -10.29
N VAL A 285 6.13 -11.33 -10.65
CA VAL A 285 6.99 -12.41 -11.15
C VAL A 285 7.63 -11.98 -12.47
N GLY A 286 6.86 -11.42 -13.40
CA GLY A 286 7.36 -10.95 -14.69
C GLY A 286 8.45 -9.89 -14.53
N ILE A 287 8.16 -8.79 -13.83
CA ILE A 287 9.14 -7.73 -13.62
C ILE A 287 10.33 -8.22 -12.80
N GLY A 288 10.10 -9.00 -11.73
CA GLY A 288 11.16 -9.54 -10.89
C GLY A 288 12.11 -10.47 -11.64
N LEU A 289 11.57 -11.47 -12.34
CA LEU A 289 12.34 -12.46 -13.07
C LEU A 289 13.08 -11.84 -14.26
N PHE A 290 12.36 -11.16 -15.17
CA PHE A 290 12.97 -10.62 -16.37
C PHE A 290 13.85 -9.41 -16.06
N GLY A 291 13.50 -8.59 -15.07
CA GLY A 291 14.33 -7.49 -14.61
C GLY A 291 15.66 -7.97 -14.02
N TYR A 292 15.64 -9.01 -13.18
CA TYR A 292 16.88 -9.59 -12.66
C TYR A 292 17.68 -10.32 -13.74
N TRP A 293 17.01 -11.00 -14.68
CA TRP A 293 17.70 -11.62 -15.81
C TRP A 293 18.49 -10.58 -16.61
N ARG A 294 17.85 -9.46 -16.97
CA ARG A 294 18.49 -8.36 -17.71
C ARG A 294 19.68 -7.76 -16.97
N TYR A 295 19.51 -7.31 -15.72
CA TYR A 295 20.52 -6.50 -15.01
C TYR A 295 21.45 -7.30 -14.09
N GLY A 296 21.06 -8.51 -13.68
CA GLY A 296 21.86 -9.41 -12.84
C GLY A 296 22.34 -8.78 -11.54
N ASN A 297 23.63 -8.94 -11.25
CA ASN A 297 24.23 -8.36 -10.05
C ASN A 297 24.23 -6.82 -10.06
N GLY A 298 24.09 -6.19 -11.24
CA GLY A 298 23.94 -4.74 -11.40
C GLY A 298 22.56 -4.19 -11.04
N THR A 299 21.59 -5.04 -10.69
CA THR A 299 20.26 -4.57 -10.25
C THR A 299 20.37 -3.67 -9.03
N LYS A 300 19.82 -2.45 -9.16
CA LYS A 300 19.67 -1.45 -8.12
C LYS A 300 18.33 -1.63 -7.39
N SER A 301 18.08 -0.84 -6.36
CA SER A 301 16.88 -0.94 -5.51
C SER A 301 15.54 -0.66 -6.20
N SER A 302 15.59 0.00 -7.36
CA SER A 302 14.47 0.11 -8.28
C SER A 302 14.98 -0.05 -9.70
N ILE A 303 14.24 -0.79 -10.52
CA ILE A 303 14.56 -0.98 -11.94
C ILE A 303 14.60 0.33 -12.74
N THR A 304 13.90 1.38 -12.30
CA THR A 304 13.95 2.69 -12.96
C THR A 304 15.33 3.35 -12.87
N LEU A 305 16.13 2.97 -11.87
CA LEU A 305 17.51 3.44 -11.69
C LEU A 305 18.51 2.65 -12.54
N ASN A 306 18.10 1.50 -13.07
CA ASN A 306 18.89 0.67 -13.98
C ASN A 306 18.76 1.09 -15.45
N LEU A 307 17.75 1.92 -15.78
CA LEU A 307 17.55 2.44 -17.12
C LEU A 307 18.73 3.32 -17.57
N PRO A 308 19.11 3.29 -18.85
CA PRO A 308 20.26 4.05 -19.34
C PRO A 308 19.98 5.56 -19.23
N PRO A 309 20.86 6.35 -18.57
CA PRO A 309 20.59 7.76 -18.27
C PRO A 309 20.60 8.66 -19.52
N ASP A 310 21.24 8.24 -20.61
CA ASP A 310 21.36 9.03 -21.83
C ASP A 310 20.08 9.05 -22.67
N HIS A 311 19.25 8.02 -22.55
CA HIS A 311 18.03 7.89 -23.35
C HIS A 311 16.90 8.78 -22.81
N ILE A 312 16.26 9.53 -23.71
CA ILE A 312 15.11 10.40 -23.39
C ILE A 312 13.97 9.59 -22.76
N LEU A 313 13.71 8.39 -23.26
CA LEU A 313 12.64 7.53 -22.76
C LEU A 313 12.87 7.11 -21.30
N SER A 314 14.12 6.92 -20.87
CA SER A 314 14.46 6.63 -19.46
C SER A 314 14.16 7.83 -18.57
N LYS A 315 14.57 9.03 -19.00
CA LYS A 315 14.30 10.29 -18.29
C LYS A 315 12.79 10.54 -18.15
N VAL A 316 12.03 10.25 -19.21
CA VAL A 316 10.56 10.33 -19.19
C VAL A 316 9.99 9.38 -18.14
N VAL A 317 10.41 8.11 -18.10
CA VAL A 317 9.94 7.17 -17.08
C VAL A 317 10.27 7.63 -15.67
N GLN A 318 11.50 8.07 -15.42
CA GLN A 318 11.93 8.52 -14.10
C GLN A 318 11.10 9.72 -13.62
N GLY A 319 10.85 10.71 -14.48
CA GLY A 319 10.02 11.87 -14.16
C GLY A 319 8.53 11.53 -14.01
N LEU A 320 7.98 10.79 -14.98
CA LEU A 320 6.55 10.47 -15.05
C LEU A 320 6.11 9.52 -13.94
N TYR A 321 6.90 8.48 -13.65
CA TYR A 321 6.62 7.56 -12.55
C TYR A 321 6.79 8.25 -11.19
N SER A 322 7.78 9.14 -11.06
CA SER A 322 7.94 9.96 -9.84
C SER A 322 6.71 10.83 -9.58
N LEU A 323 6.16 11.45 -10.62
CA LEU A 323 4.92 12.22 -10.52
C LEU A 323 3.72 11.33 -10.17
N ALA A 324 3.62 10.15 -10.76
CA ALA A 324 2.55 9.20 -10.47
C ALA A 324 2.57 8.72 -9.00
N ILE A 325 3.76 8.44 -8.47
CA ILE A 325 3.97 8.07 -7.06
C ILE A 325 3.74 9.26 -6.12
N PHE A 326 4.15 10.47 -6.50
CA PHE A 326 3.85 11.68 -5.75
C PHE A 326 2.34 11.87 -5.55
N ILE A 327 1.53 11.68 -6.61
CA ILE A 327 0.07 11.73 -6.51
C ILE A 327 -0.46 10.59 -5.61
N SER A 328 0.09 9.38 -5.76
CA SER A 328 -0.31 8.21 -4.97
C SER A 328 0.02 8.35 -3.48
N TYR A 329 1.07 9.10 -3.13
CA TYR A 329 1.41 9.43 -1.74
C TYR A 329 0.28 10.14 -1.02
N GLY A 330 -0.38 11.10 -1.67
CA GLY A 330 -1.50 11.81 -1.07
C GLY A 330 -2.71 10.91 -0.77
N LEU A 331 -2.95 9.90 -1.61
CA LEU A 331 -3.99 8.88 -1.38
C LEU A 331 -3.63 7.96 -0.21
N GLN A 332 -2.40 7.45 -0.21
CA GLN A 332 -1.90 6.51 0.79
C GLN A 332 -1.82 7.17 2.18
N GLY A 333 -1.29 8.40 2.28
CA GLY A 333 -1.20 9.13 3.53
C GLY A 333 -2.54 9.59 4.13
N PHE A 334 -3.63 9.60 3.36
CA PHE A 334 -4.95 9.96 3.88
C PHE A 334 -5.44 8.96 4.93
N VAL A 335 -5.20 7.67 4.74
CA VAL A 335 -5.69 6.60 5.64
C VAL A 335 -5.20 6.78 7.10
N PRO A 336 -3.89 6.91 7.39
CA PRO A 336 -3.38 7.05 8.75
C PRO A 336 -3.77 8.41 9.35
N ILE A 337 -3.79 9.48 8.56
CA ILE A 337 -4.28 10.80 9.00
C ILE A 337 -5.73 10.66 9.48
N ASN A 338 -6.56 9.96 8.71
CA ASN A 338 -7.97 9.75 9.00
C ASN A 338 -8.18 8.91 10.26
N ILE A 339 -7.43 7.80 10.42
CA ILE A 339 -7.48 6.95 11.62
C ILE A 339 -7.07 7.77 12.85
N MET A 340 -5.92 8.44 12.81
CA MET A 340 -5.44 9.23 13.95
C MET A 340 -6.41 10.35 14.31
N TRP A 341 -6.90 11.08 13.30
CA TRP A 341 -7.82 12.19 13.51
C TRP A 341 -9.19 11.73 14.04
N ASN A 342 -9.93 10.90 13.29
CA ASN A 342 -11.33 10.58 13.61
C ASN A 342 -11.49 9.61 14.77
N THR A 343 -10.52 8.73 14.99
CA THR A 343 -10.58 7.73 16.07
C THR A 343 -10.06 8.31 17.38
N TYR A 344 -8.94 9.03 17.36
CA TYR A 344 -8.19 9.35 18.58
C TYR A 344 -8.22 10.82 19.01
N LEU A 345 -8.47 11.77 18.10
CA LEU A 345 -8.16 13.18 18.38
C LEU A 345 -9.32 14.13 18.17
N ALA A 346 -10.23 13.83 17.24
CA ALA A 346 -11.36 14.69 16.94
C ALA A 346 -12.18 15.04 18.19
N HIS A 347 -12.31 14.12 19.16
CA HIS A 347 -13.06 14.37 20.39
C HIS A 347 -12.35 15.27 21.41
N TYR A 348 -11.02 15.36 21.39
CA TYR A 348 -10.27 16.26 22.28
C TYR A 348 -10.30 17.71 21.79
N PHE A 349 -10.48 17.92 20.48
CA PHE A 349 -10.36 19.23 19.87
C PHE A 349 -11.70 19.87 19.44
N ILE A 350 -12.83 19.35 19.93
CA ILE A 350 -14.19 19.85 19.64
C ILE A 350 -14.33 21.38 19.85
N ASN A 351 -13.56 21.96 20.77
CA ASN A 351 -13.68 23.37 21.17
C ASN A 351 -12.83 24.36 20.35
N PHE A 352 -11.98 23.90 19.42
CA PHE A 352 -11.16 24.79 18.60
C PHE A 352 -11.89 25.16 17.30
N LYS A 353 -11.68 26.38 16.79
CA LYS A 353 -12.31 26.85 15.54
C LYS A 353 -11.80 26.14 14.27
N ARG A 354 -10.56 25.61 14.27
CA ARG A 354 -9.93 24.88 13.14
C ARG A 354 -8.93 23.80 13.59
N PRO A 355 -9.31 22.84 14.44
CA PRO A 355 -8.37 21.89 15.04
C PRO A 355 -7.78 20.91 14.03
N TRP A 356 -8.53 20.66 12.96
CA TRP A 356 -8.11 19.84 11.84
C TRP A 356 -6.86 20.38 11.12
N LEU A 357 -6.63 21.71 11.14
CA LEU A 357 -5.44 22.32 10.54
C LEU A 357 -4.19 22.09 11.42
N TYR A 358 -4.30 22.30 12.72
CA TYR A 358 -3.21 22.13 13.69
C TYR A 358 -2.76 20.66 13.79
N TRP A 359 -3.71 19.73 13.74
CA TRP A 359 -3.39 18.30 13.77
C TRP A 359 -2.65 17.84 12.53
N ARG A 360 -3.00 18.35 11.35
CA ARG A 360 -2.29 17.99 10.12
C ARG A 360 -0.87 18.49 10.14
N CYS A 361 -0.62 19.68 10.69
CA CYS A 361 0.75 20.14 10.96
C CYS A 361 1.48 19.20 11.93
N LEU A 362 0.82 18.67 12.96
CA LEU A 362 1.45 17.73 13.90
C LEU A 362 1.74 16.36 13.27
N PHE A 363 0.79 15.80 12.52
CA PHE A 363 1.00 14.57 11.76
C PHE A 363 2.11 14.76 10.73
N GLN A 364 2.14 15.91 10.05
CA GLN A 364 3.24 16.27 9.16
C GLN A 364 4.55 16.33 9.93
N CYS A 365 4.62 16.91 11.13
CA CYS A 365 5.83 16.89 11.95
C CYS A 365 6.25 15.46 12.35
N LEU A 366 5.31 14.57 12.66
CA LEU A 366 5.59 13.15 12.95
C LEU A 366 6.10 12.42 11.70
N ASP A 367 5.44 12.63 10.57
CA ASP A 367 5.81 12.06 9.28
C ASP A 367 7.20 12.55 8.86
N ILE A 368 7.46 13.86 8.97
CA ILE A 368 8.78 14.47 8.77
C ILE A 368 9.82 13.87 9.72
N SER A 369 9.49 13.66 11.00
CA SER A 369 10.43 13.08 11.98
C SER A 369 10.76 11.62 11.65
N PHE A 370 9.77 10.86 11.19
CA PHE A 370 9.94 9.49 10.71
C PHE A 370 10.75 9.43 9.41
N HIS A 371 10.50 10.36 8.49
CA HIS A 371 11.23 10.51 7.23
C HIS A 371 12.68 10.95 7.44
N CYS A 372 12.97 11.88 8.37
CA CYS A 372 14.33 12.31 8.67
C CYS A 372 15.15 11.20 9.36
N SER A 373 14.50 10.29 10.08
CA SER A 373 15.16 9.17 10.77
C SER A 373 15.37 7.95 9.86
N ALA A 374 14.57 7.77 8.82
CA ALA A 374 14.67 6.59 7.94
C ALA A 374 15.97 6.49 7.12
N PRO A 375 16.52 7.55 6.48
CA PRO A 375 17.83 7.51 5.84
C PRO A 375 18.96 7.23 6.83
N PHE A 376 18.82 7.71 8.06
CA PHE A 376 19.77 7.48 9.14
C PHE A 376 19.71 6.02 9.62
N ALA A 377 18.51 5.45 9.78
CA ALA A 377 18.29 4.04 10.08
C ALA A 377 18.81 3.13 8.95
N TYR A 378 18.59 3.51 7.68
CA TYR A 378 19.13 2.79 6.52
C TYR A 378 20.67 2.79 6.52
N ARG A 379 21.32 3.92 6.79
CA ARG A 379 22.79 3.99 6.96
C ARG A 379 23.27 3.16 8.15
N LEU A 380 22.56 3.16 9.28
CA LEU A 380 22.89 2.34 10.45
C LEU A 380 22.77 0.83 10.19
N LEU A 381 21.75 0.41 9.43
CA LEU A 381 21.57 -0.97 8.99
C LEU A 381 22.63 -1.39 7.97
N ALA A 382 22.97 -0.51 7.01
CA ALA A 382 24.02 -0.74 6.02
C ALA A 382 25.43 -0.78 6.63
N LEU A 383 25.68 -0.04 7.72
CA LEU A 383 26.96 -0.08 8.46
C LEU A 383 27.13 -1.35 9.31
N ARG A 384 26.05 -2.06 9.66
CA ARG A 384 26.10 -3.29 10.49
C ARG A 384 26.12 -4.58 9.67
N PHE A 385 25.76 -4.52 8.40
CA PHE A 385 25.82 -5.65 7.47
C PHE A 385 26.58 -5.22 6.22
N PRO A 386 27.92 -5.39 6.19
CA PRO A 386 28.68 -5.16 4.97
C PRO A 386 28.18 -6.15 3.90
N LEU A 387 27.62 -5.60 2.83
CA LEU A 387 27.11 -6.32 1.65
C LEU A 387 28.22 -7.00 0.86
#